data_AF-Q6T5M3-F1
#
_entry.id   AF-Q6T5M3-F1
#
_cell.length_a   1.000
_cell.length_b   1.000
_cell.length_c   1.000
_cell.angle_alpha   90.00
_cell.angle_beta   90.00
_cell.angle_gamma   90.00
#
_symmetry.space_group_name_H-M   'P 1'
#
loop_
_entity.id
_entity.type
_entity.pdbx_description
1 polymer ?
#
loop_
_entity_poly.entity_id
_entity_poly.type
_entity_poly.pdbx_seq_one_letter_code
_entity_poly.pdbx_strand_id
1 'polypeptide(L)' 'SSPILSWMSNYIFEAAIRIVRQSMREDDPQEPLTERETECLFWASEGKTSGEIACILGITERTVNYHLNPVTRRR' A
#
# COMPACT_ATOMS: atom_id res chain seq x y z
N SER A 1 8.81 -29.32 -30.18
CA SER A 1 9.47 -28.68 -29.03
C SER A 1 9.71 -29.73 -27.96
N SER A 2 10.94 -29.88 -27.47
CA SER A 2 11.28 -30.94 -26.51
C SER A 2 10.57 -30.72 -25.17
N PRO A 3 9.82 -31.71 -24.64
CA PRO A 3 9.01 -31.55 -23.44
C PRO A 3 9.87 -31.17 -22.22
N ILE A 4 11.07 -31.74 -22.09
CA ILE A 4 12.00 -31.43 -20.99
C ILE A 4 12.34 -29.94 -20.92
N LEU A 5 12.55 -29.29 -22.06
CA LEU A 5 12.87 -27.85 -22.10
C LEU A 5 11.68 -27.01 -21.59
N SER A 6 10.45 -27.42 -21.92
CA SER A 6 9.23 -26.77 -21.42
C SER A 6 9.08 -26.94 -19.91
N TRP A 7 9.35 -28.13 -19.38
CA TRP A 7 9.29 -28.41 -17.95
C TRP A 7 10.37 -27.63 -17.19
N MET A 8 11.60 -27.63 -17.69
CA MET A 8 12.70 -26.87 -17.11
C MET A 8 12.44 -25.37 -17.15
N SER A 9 11.93 -24.85 -18.28
CA SER A 9 11.56 -23.45 -18.40
C SER A 9 10.49 -23.04 -17.40
N ASN A 10 9.43 -23.85 -17.24
CA ASN A 10 8.37 -23.58 -16.28
C ASN A 10 8.89 -23.58 -14.83
N TYR A 11 9.74 -24.56 -14.49
CA TYR A 11 10.34 -24.66 -13.17
C TYR A 11 11.25 -23.45 -12.86
N ILE A 12 12.11 -23.07 -13.80
CA ILE A 12 13.01 -21.91 -13.65
C ILE A 12 12.19 -20.63 -13.53
N PHE A 13 11.14 -20.46 -14.34
CA PHE A 13 10.27 -19.30 -14.30
C PHE A 13 9.54 -19.18 -12.95
N GLU A 14 8.97 -20.27 -12.45
CA GLU A 14 8.33 -20.33 -11.13
C GLU A 14 9.32 -20.01 -9.99
N ALA A 15 10.54 -20.54 -10.06
CA ALA A 15 11.60 -20.23 -9.10
C ALA A 15 12.01 -18.75 -9.17
N ALA A 16 12.15 -18.19 -10.37
CA ALA A 16 12.46 -16.78 -10.56
C ALA A 16 11.35 -15.88 -10.03
N ILE A 17 10.08 -16.20 -10.30
CA ILE A 17 8.92 -15.48 -9.74
C ILE A 17 8.95 -15.49 -8.21
N ARG A 18 9.27 -16.63 -7.58
CA ARG A 18 9.33 -16.72 -6.12
C ARG A 18 10.41 -15.78 -5.55
N ILE A 19 11.60 -15.77 -6.14
CA ILE A 19 12.70 -14.91 -5.71
C ILE A 19 12.32 -13.44 -5.89
N VAL A 20 11.78 -13.07 -7.06
CA VAL A 20 11.34 -11.69 -7.33
C VAL A 20 10.24 -11.27 -6.37
N ARG A 21 9.24 -12.12 -6.12
CA ARG A 21 8.18 -11.85 -5.14
C ARG A 21 8.72 -11.68 -3.73
N GLN A 22 9.73 -12.46 -3.35
CA GLN A 22 10.33 -12.39 -2.03
C GLN A 22 11.20 -11.14 -1.88
N SER A 23 11.86 -10.67 -2.94
CA SER A 23 12.53 -9.36 -2.93
C SER A 23 11.57 -8.17 -2.98
N MET A 24 10.36 -8.37 -3.51
CA MET A 24 9.29 -7.37 -3.59
C MET A 24 8.40 -7.36 -2.34
N ARG A 25 8.56 -8.36 -1.46
CA ARG A 25 8.09 -8.25 -0.08
C ARG A 25 9.03 -7.28 0.60
N GLU A 26 8.70 -5.99 0.53
CA GLU A 26 9.23 -5.02 1.48
C GLU A 26 8.98 -5.61 2.87
N ASP A 27 10.05 -6.01 3.57
CA ASP A 27 10.03 -6.49 4.96
C ASP A 27 9.72 -5.32 5.93
N ASP A 28 8.96 -4.32 5.49
CA ASP A 28 8.28 -3.41 6.42
C ASP A 28 6.93 -4.06 6.71
N PRO A 29 6.69 -4.57 7.93
CA PRO A 29 5.34 -4.97 8.30
C PRO A 29 4.48 -3.71 8.20
N GLN A 30 3.84 -3.50 7.05
CA GLN A 30 2.91 -2.40 6.86
C GLN A 30 1.77 -2.66 7.85
N GLU A 31 1.84 -2.00 9.00
CA GLU A 31 0.76 -1.98 9.95
C GLU A 31 -0.50 -1.58 9.19
N PRO A 32 -1.60 -2.34 9.34
CA PRO A 32 -2.84 -2.02 8.66
C PRO A 32 -3.24 -0.60 9.03
N LEU A 33 -3.72 0.15 8.02
CA LEU A 33 -4.22 1.50 8.25
C LEU A 33 -5.27 1.48 9.35
N THR A 34 -5.19 2.42 10.28
CA THR A 34 -6.29 2.60 11.24
C THR A 34 -7.55 3.06 10.51
N GLU A 35 -8.71 2.89 11.14
CA GLU A 35 -9.99 3.37 10.59
C GLU A 35 -9.92 4.87 10.25
N ARG A 36 -9.34 5.68 11.15
CA ARG A 36 -9.17 7.12 10.95
C ARG A 36 -8.19 7.48 9.84
N GLU A 37 -7.10 6.73 9.71
CA GLU A 37 -6.17 6.89 8.57
C GLU A 37 -6.91 6.59 7.25
N THR A 38 -7.72 5.53 7.22
CA THR A 38 -8.49 5.12 6.05
C THR A 38 -9.54 6.16 5.66
N GLU A 39 -10.30 6.68 6.62
CA GLU A 39 -11.28 7.76 6.39
C GLU A 39 -10.62 9.03 5.81
N CYS A 40 -9.50 9.46 6.41
CA CYS A 40 -8.77 10.63 5.91
C CYS A 40 -8.23 10.39 4.51
N LEU A 41 -7.69 9.20 4.24
CA LEU A 41 -7.16 8.82 2.93
C LEU A 41 -8.25 8.75 1.87
N PHE A 42 -9.41 8.22 2.22
CA PHE A 42 -10.58 8.15 1.34
C PHE A 42 -10.96 9.54 0.85
N TRP A 43 -11.20 10.50 1.76
CA TRP A 43 -11.54 11.86 1.35
C TRP A 43 -10.42 12.60 0.62
N ALA A 44 -9.15 12.33 0.96
CA ALA A 44 -8.02 12.86 0.21
C ALA A 44 -7.99 12.30 -1.23
N SER A 45 -8.33 11.02 -1.42
CA SER A 45 -8.42 10.40 -2.76
C SER A 45 -9.57 10.97 -3.60
N GLU A 46 -10.64 11.42 -2.94
CA GLU A 46 -11.73 12.20 -3.55
C GLU A 46 -11.34 13.69 -3.81
N GLY A 47 -10.11 14.08 -3.51
CA GLY A 47 -9.56 15.41 -3.79
C GLY A 47 -9.89 16.48 -2.74
N LYS A 48 -10.35 16.10 -1.55
CA LYS A 48 -10.62 17.05 -0.45
C LYS A 48 -9.33 17.55 0.19
N THR A 49 -9.31 18.82 0.54
CA THR A 49 -8.25 19.44 1.34
C THR A 49 -8.35 19.04 2.80
N SER A 50 -7.25 19.12 3.57
CA SER A 50 -7.26 18.79 5.00
C SER A 50 -8.30 19.58 5.81
N GLY A 51 -8.57 20.84 5.44
CA GLY A 51 -9.62 21.65 6.06
C GLY A 51 -11.05 21.17 5.75
N GLU A 52 -11.31 20.73 4.52
CA GLU A 52 -12.60 20.13 4.16
C GLU A 52 -12.80 18.77 4.83
N ILE A 53 -11.75 17.95 4.89
CA ILE A 53 -11.77 16.65 5.60
C ILE A 53 -12.04 16.86 7.08
N ALA A 54 -11.41 17.86 7.70
CA ALA A 54 -11.64 18.24 9.09
C ALA A 54 -13.11 18.61 9.34
N CYS A 55 -13.71 19.37 8.42
CA CYS A 55 -15.13 19.70 8.47
C CYS A 55 -16.03 18.47 8.33
N ILE A 56 -15.72 17.56 7.39
CA ILE A 56 -16.50 16.33 7.15
C ILE A 56 -16.45 15.38 8.35
N LEU A 57 -15.26 15.18 8.94
CA LEU A 57 -15.05 14.23 10.03
C LEU A 57 -15.27 14.82 11.43
N GLY A 58 -15.55 16.12 11.54
CA GLY A 58 -15.78 16.81 12.82
C GLY A 58 -14.54 16.89 13.71
N ILE A 59 -13.34 16.96 13.11
CA ILE A 59 -12.04 17.04 13.79
C ILE A 59 -11.28 18.29 13.34
N THR A 60 -10.10 18.54 13.91
CA THR A 60 -9.26 19.66 13.48
C THR A 60 -8.40 19.29 12.27
N GLU A 61 -8.03 20.28 11.46
CA GLU A 61 -7.09 20.08 10.34
C GLU A 61 -5.75 19.50 10.83
N ARG A 62 -5.30 19.89 12.02
CA ARG A 62 -4.13 19.30 12.68
C ARG A 62 -4.31 17.79 12.92
N THR A 63 -5.48 17.36 13.35
CA THR A 63 -5.80 15.94 13.57
C THR A 63 -5.83 15.16 12.26
N VAL A 64 -6.37 15.75 11.18
CA VAL A 64 -6.30 15.16 9.83
C VAL A 64 -4.85 14.96 9.40
N ASN A 65 -4.02 16.00 9.51
CA ASN A 65 -2.60 15.92 9.15
C ASN A 65 -1.84 14.90 10.02
N TYR A 66 -2.22 14.76 11.30
CA TYR A 66 -1.68 13.72 12.18
C TYR A 66 -1.99 12.31 11.65
N HIS A 67 -3.20 12.07 11.12
CA HIS A 67 -3.56 10.78 10.51
C HIS A 67 -2.94 10.57 9.12
N LEU A 68 -2.73 11.62 8.32
CA LEU A 68 -2.14 11.48 6.98
C LEU A 68 -0.61 11.35 6.97
N ASN A 69 0.09 11.96 7.94
CA ASN A 69 1.56 11.96 8.00
C ASN A 69 2.21 10.56 8.08
N PRO A 70 1.69 9.60 8.87
CA PRO A 70 2.19 8.23 8.86
C PRO A 70 2.00 7.58 7.49
N VAL A 71 0.87 7.81 6.83
CA VAL A 71 0.53 7.16 5.56
C VAL A 71 1.42 7.65 4.42
N THR A 72 1.75 8.94 4.37
CA THR A 72 2.63 9.50 3.34
C THR A 72 4.08 9.03 3.47
N ARG A 73 4.50 8.65 4.68
CA ARG A 73 5.86 8.15 4.98
C ARG A 73 6.03 6.65 4.69
N ARG A 74 4.95 5.87 4.61
CA ARG A 74 4.95 4.42 4.30
C ARG A 74 5.15 4.14 2.80
N ARG A 75 5.98 4.93 2.10
CA ARG A 75 6.27 4.82 0.67
C ARG A 75 7.69 4.35 0.40
#